data_AF-A0A0H3KVH8-F1
#
_entry.id   AF-A0A0H3KVH8-F1
#
_cell.length_a   1.000
_cell.length_b   1.000
_cell.length_c   1.000
_cell.angle_alpha   90.00
_cell.angle_beta   90.00
_cell.angle_gamma   90.00
#
_symmetry.space_group_name_H-M   'P 1'
#
loop_
_entity.id
_entity.type
_entity.pdbx_description
1 polymer ?
#
loop_
_entity_poly.entity_id
_entity_poly.type
_entity_poly.pdbx_seq_one_letter_code
_entity_poly.pdbx_strand_id
1 'polypeptide(L)' 'MSALQESFEPSLHVFEQDGGWQWALTVKRASGVGVKVVAFSHQGFAHEADAQAAGQRARTDYVDAVAA' A
#
# COMPACT_ATOMS: atom_id res chain seq x y z
N MET A 1 13.34 -10.66 -18.03
CA MET A 1 12.49 -11.27 -16.99
C MET A 1 12.01 -10.15 -16.07
N SER A 2 11.05 -9.33 -16.50
CA SER A 2 10.84 -8.00 -15.86
C SER A 2 9.36 -7.59 -15.73
N ALA A 3 8.49 -8.02 -16.64
CA ALA A 3 7.08 -7.62 -16.64
C ALA A 3 6.22 -8.26 -15.52
N LEU A 4 6.62 -9.43 -15.00
CA LEU A 4 5.94 -10.07 -13.87
C LEU A 4 6.33 -9.50 -12.51
N GLN A 5 7.42 -8.73 -12.43
CA GLN A 5 7.95 -8.18 -11.17
C GLN A 5 7.43 -6.75 -10.94
N GLU A 6 7.32 -5.95 -12.01
CA GLU A 6 6.66 -4.63 -11.96
C GLU A 6 5.18 -4.70 -11.54
N SER A 7 4.50 -5.84 -11.70
CA SER A 7 3.10 -5.97 -11.30
C SER A 7 2.88 -6.06 -9.78
N PHE A 8 3.94 -6.31 -9.00
CA PHE A 8 3.83 -6.51 -7.55
C PHE A 8 4.33 -5.36 -6.70
N GLU A 9 4.96 -4.32 -7.27
CA GLU A 9 5.40 -3.19 -6.45
C GLU A 9 4.16 -2.41 -5.96
N PRO A 10 3.88 -2.38 -4.64
CA PRO A 10 2.66 -1.78 -4.14
C PRO A 10 2.80 -0.25 -4.14
N SER A 11 1.77 0.43 -4.66
CA SER A 11 1.62 1.88 -4.54
C SER A 11 0.99 2.22 -3.20
N LEU A 12 1.64 3.12 -2.45
CA LEU A 12 1.15 3.67 -1.19
C LEU A 12 0.27 4.90 -1.45
N HIS A 13 -0.91 4.88 -0.87
CA HIS A 13 -1.84 6.01 -0.83
C HIS A 13 -2.01 6.44 0.61
N VAL A 14 -1.93 7.75 0.86
CA VAL A 14 -2.23 8.37 2.16
C VAL A 14 -3.34 9.40 1.94
N PHE A 15 -4.36 9.37 2.79
CA PHE A 15 -5.56 10.19 2.63
C PHE A 15 -6.23 10.43 3.98
N GLU A 16 -6.99 11.52 4.09
CA GLU A 16 -7.80 11.81 5.27
C GLU A 16 -9.18 11.14 5.15
N GLN A 17 -9.64 10.49 6.22
CA GLN A 17 -10.97 9.89 6.33
C GLN A 17 -11.51 10.07 7.75
N ASP A 18 -12.73 10.58 7.88
CA ASP A 18 -13.43 10.78 9.16
C ASP A 18 -12.60 11.60 10.18
N GLY A 19 -11.81 12.56 9.71
CA GLY A 19 -10.95 13.43 10.54
C GLY A 19 -9.64 12.77 11.01
N GLY A 20 -9.30 11.59 10.48
CA GLY A 20 -8.03 10.91 10.73
C GLY A 20 -7.29 10.57 9.45
N TRP A 21 -5.97 10.55 9.50
CA TRP A 21 -5.13 10.15 8.38
C TRP A 21 -5.08 8.63 8.24
N GLN A 22 -5.23 8.10 7.04
CA GLN A 22 -5.20 6.68 6.75
C GLN A 22 -4.23 6.39 5.61
N TRP A 23 -3.87 5.11 5.48
CA TRP A 23 -3.09 4.63 4.35
C TRP A 23 -3.66 3.35 3.75
N ALA A 24 -3.42 3.15 2.46
CA ALA A 24 -3.72 1.92 1.74
C ALA A 24 -2.62 1.57 0.73
N LEU A 25 -2.34 0.28 0.57
CA LEU A 25 -1.46 -0.25 -0.46
C LEU A 25 -2.26 -0.89 -1.57
N THR A 26 -1.89 -0.59 -2.82
CA THR A 26 -2.52 -1.17 -4.01
C THR A 26 -1.49 -1.79 -4.95
N VAL A 27 -1.88 -2.88 -5.62
CA VAL A 27 -1.09 -3.49 -6.71
C VAL A 27 -1.91 -3.57 -7.98
N LYS A 28 -1.25 -3.62 -9.14
CA LYS A 28 -1.92 -3.95 -10.40
C LYS A 28 -2.38 -5.41 -10.34
N ARG A 29 -3.57 -5.68 -10.88
CA ARG A 29 -4.04 -7.08 -10.99
C ARG A 29 -3.21 -7.82 -12.02
N ALA A 30 -2.86 -9.07 -11.72
CA ALA A 30 -2.12 -9.95 -12.64
C ALA A 30 -2.89 -10.26 -13.94
N SER A 31 -4.23 -10.18 -13.89
CA SER A 31 -5.11 -10.34 -15.03
C SER A 31 -6.27 -9.35 -14.97
N GLY A 32 -6.70 -8.85 -16.12
CA GLY A 32 -7.78 -7.87 -16.24
C GLY A 32 -7.30 -6.43 -16.04
N VAL A 33 -8.24 -5.50 -15.87
CA VAL A 33 -7.97 -4.07 -15.70
C VAL A 33 -8.19 -3.66 -14.25
N GLY A 34 -7.36 -2.74 -13.76
CA GLY A 34 -7.52 -2.08 -12.46
C GLY A 34 -6.50 -2.51 -11.42
N VAL A 35 -6.73 -2.01 -10.21
CA VAL A 35 -5.87 -2.25 -9.04
C VAL A 35 -6.63 -3.00 -7.95
N LYS A 36 -5.89 -3.65 -7.06
CA LYS A 36 -6.43 -4.29 -5.86
C LYS A 36 -5.76 -3.68 -4.63
N VAL A 37 -6.54 -3.39 -3.59
CA VAL A 37 -6.01 -3.07 -2.25
C VAL A 37 -5.49 -4.35 -1.60
N VAL A 38 -4.25 -4.33 -1.13
CA VAL A 38 -3.57 -5.48 -0.52
C VAL A 38 -3.29 -5.31 0.97
N ALA A 39 -3.25 -4.07 1.47
CA ALA A 39 -3.15 -3.74 2.89
C ALA A 39 -3.70 -2.32 3.12
N PHE A 40 -4.12 -2.03 4.34
CA PHE A 40 -4.59 -0.70 4.74
C PHE A 40 -4.53 -0.53 6.27
N SER A 41 -4.57 0.73 6.73
CA SER A 41 -4.70 1.06 8.15
C SER A 41 -6.13 0.84 8.66
N HIS A 42 -6.28 0.09 9.75
CA HIS A 42 -7.57 -0.09 10.41
C HIS A 42 -7.99 1.10 11.29
N GLN A 43 -7.03 1.92 11.71
CA GLN A 43 -7.25 3.09 12.56
C GLN A 43 -6.63 4.33 11.91
N GLY A 44 -7.26 5.48 12.13
CA GLY A 44 -6.74 6.77 11.69
C GLY A 44 -5.60 7.27 12.58
N PHE A 45 -4.63 7.93 11.96
CA PHE A 45 -3.52 8.62 12.60
C PHE A 45 -3.88 10.11 12.78
N ALA A 46 -3.29 10.74 13.79
CA ALA A 46 -3.47 12.17 14.03
C ALA A 46 -2.77 13.05 12.97
N HIS A 47 -1.69 12.55 12.37
CA HIS A 47 -0.87 13.30 11.42
C HIS A 47 -0.61 12.48 10.16
N GLU A 48 -0.60 13.16 9.01
CA GLU A 48 -0.28 12.57 7.70
C GLU A 48 1.08 11.87 7.71
N ALA A 49 2.08 12.48 8.35
CA ALA A 49 3.43 11.94 8.45
C ALA A 49 3.47 10.57 9.16
N ASP A 50 2.63 10.37 10.17
CA ASP A 50 2.55 9.10 10.90
C ASP A 50 1.91 8.01 10.02
N ALA A 51 0.83 8.35 9.30
CA ALA A 51 0.20 7.45 8.34
C ALA A 51 1.16 7.09 7.20
N GLN A 52 1.92 8.06 6.67
CA GLN A 52 2.95 7.86 5.65
C GLN A 52 4.05 6.92 6.14
N ALA A 53 4.58 7.16 7.35
CA ALA A 53 5.63 6.32 7.92
C ALA A 53 5.14 4.89 8.18
N ALA A 54 3.91 4.73 8.67
CA ALA A 54 3.29 3.41 8.86
C ALA A 54 3.05 2.67 7.54
N GLY A 55 2.51 3.37 6.53
CA GLY A 55 2.28 2.82 5.20
C GLY A 55 3.58 2.43 4.49
N GLN A 56 4.66 3.20 4.68
CA GLN A 56 5.96 2.87 4.11
C GLN A 56 6.56 1.60 4.74
N ARG A 57 6.41 1.41 6.06
CA ARG A 57 6.81 0.16 6.72
C ARG A 57 6.02 -1.04 6.17
N ALA A 58 4.70 -0.92 6.09
CA ALA A 58 3.85 -1.96 5.53
C ALA A 58 4.20 -2.29 4.07
N ARG A 59 4.62 -1.30 3.29
CA ARG A 59 5.10 -1.49 1.91
C ARG A 59 6.38 -2.30 1.85
N THR A 60 7.37 -1.99 2.70
CA THR A 60 8.60 -2.77 2.80
C THR A 60 8.30 -4.21 3.19
N ASP A 61 7.50 -4.42 4.23
CA ASP A 61 7.11 -5.76 4.69
C ASP A 61 6.41 -6.58 3.59
N TYR A 62 5.53 -5.94 2.80
CA TYR A 62 4.86 -6.60 1.67
C TYR A 62 5.85 -7.03 0.59
N VAL A 63 6.80 -6.15 0.23
CA VAL A 63 7.81 -6.46 -0.78
C VAL A 63 8.69 -7.62 -0.31
N ASP A 64 9.11 -7.60 0.94
CA ASP A 64 9.93 -8.67 1.52
C ASP A 64 9.18 -10.00 1.55
N ALA A 65 7.88 -9.98 1.89
CA ALA A 65 7.04 -11.18 1.92
C ALA A 65 6.76 -11.78 0.53
N VAL A 66 6.70 -10.95 -0.52
CA VAL A 66 6.49 -11.41 -1.91
C VAL A 66 7.80 -11.85 -2.58
N ALA A 67 8.94 -11.34 -2.12
CA ALA A 67 10.26 -11.70 -2.64
C ALA A 67 10.84 -12.99 -2.04
N ALA A 68 10.28 -13.49 -0.93
CA ALA A 68 10.65 -14.73 -0.26
C ALA A 68 10.05 -15.97 -0.95
#